data_AF-A0A6G1GH44-F1
#
_entry.id   AF-A0A6G1GH44-F1
#
_cell.length_a   1.000
_cell.length_b   1.000
_cell.length_c   1.000
_cell.angle_alpha   90.00
_cell.angle_beta   90.00
_cell.angle_gamma   90.00
#
_symmetry.space_group_name_H-M   'P 1'
#
loop_
_entity.id
_entity.type
_entity.pdbx_description
1 polymer ?
#
loop_
_entity_poly.entity_id
_entity_poly.type
_entity_poly.pdbx_seq_one_letter_code
_entity_poly.pdbx_strand_id
1 'polypeptide(L)'
;EWLNDNVINTVLKYLTEAAAQHATTTKPPRGKNNPPVVGALGTQWFTTYQTKEKEGGAGAATMGRWFNRAKLVKNNLLYCKFLVLPVHLGNHWVMVVIEPLPKRIHYFDSMHGKRADVIEALHDILECQLYDDIYEQRVQWRVSYGPTNSQTNGNDCGVFSIWNAIATVTGRSTIEEVTAAGMPNARYWLKAVLCNGGFTGEFALPFEQELNLGWDDLKKVMELDALEAASIPRL
;
A
#
# COMPACT_ATOMS: atom_id res chain seq x y z
N GLU A 1 17.77 3.02 17.18
CA GLU A 1 16.77 2.05 17.69
C GLU A 1 15.85 1.59 16.57
N TRP A 2 15.19 0.45 16.77
CA TRP A 2 14.22 -0.10 15.83
C TRP A 2 12.93 0.70 15.87
N LEU A 3 12.30 0.92 14.71
CA LEU A 3 10.95 1.49 14.70
C LEU A 3 9.94 0.45 15.15
N ASN A 4 9.01 0.86 16.01
CA ASN A 4 7.90 0.03 16.46
C ASN A 4 6.67 0.23 15.56
N ASP A 5 5.66 -0.62 15.77
CA ASP A 5 4.39 -0.55 15.05
C ASP A 5 3.72 0.82 15.11
N ASN A 6 3.77 1.51 16.27
CA ASN A 6 3.10 2.79 16.43
C ASN A 6 3.71 3.85 15.52
N VAL A 7 5.04 3.89 15.38
CA VAL A 7 5.71 4.81 14.47
C VAL A 7 5.32 4.52 13.02
N ILE A 8 5.42 3.25 12.59
CA ILE A 8 5.09 2.84 11.22
C ILE A 8 3.64 3.18 10.89
N ASN A 9 2.68 2.75 11.72
CA ASN A 9 1.26 3.00 11.51
C ASN A 9 0.92 4.51 11.49
N THR A 10 1.53 5.29 12.37
CA THR A 10 1.27 6.75 12.44
C THR A 10 1.80 7.46 11.21
N VAL A 11 3.02 7.14 10.76
CA VAL A 11 3.60 7.78 9.57
C VAL A 11 2.83 7.38 8.30
N LEU A 12 2.43 6.12 8.16
CA LEU A 12 1.60 5.71 7.02
C LEU A 12 0.24 6.38 7.00
N LYS A 13 -0.38 6.61 8.18
CA LYS A 13 -1.59 7.42 8.29
C LYS A 13 -1.34 8.86 7.81
N TYR A 14 -0.24 9.49 8.21
CA TYR A 14 0.10 10.82 7.73
C TYR A 14 0.35 10.87 6.21
N LEU A 15 0.95 9.82 5.65
CA LEU A 15 1.15 9.70 4.20
C LEU A 15 -0.18 9.65 3.45
N THR A 16 -1.16 8.87 3.92
CA THR A 16 -2.48 8.80 3.27
C THR A 16 -3.25 10.12 3.40
N GLU A 17 -3.13 10.82 4.53
CA GLU A 17 -3.72 12.14 4.75
C GLU A 17 -3.10 13.21 3.83
N ALA A 18 -1.78 13.23 3.68
CA ALA A 18 -1.08 14.15 2.78
C ALA A 18 -1.42 13.88 1.31
N ALA A 19 -1.48 12.60 0.93
CA ALA A 19 -1.91 12.19 -0.42
C ALA A 19 -3.34 12.63 -0.72
N ALA A 20 -4.26 12.49 0.24
CA ALA A 20 -5.63 12.96 0.09
C ALA A 20 -5.69 14.48 -0.08
N GLN A 21 -4.92 15.25 0.71
CA GLN A 21 -4.83 16.71 0.56
C GLN A 21 -4.31 17.10 -0.82
N HIS A 22 -3.24 16.46 -1.31
CA HIS A 22 -2.69 16.70 -2.64
C HIS A 22 -3.72 16.42 -3.75
N ALA A 23 -4.42 15.29 -3.67
CA ALA A 23 -5.42 14.90 -4.67
C ALA A 23 -6.68 15.78 -4.69
N THR A 24 -7.02 16.47 -3.59
CA THR A 24 -8.21 17.36 -3.56
C THR A 24 -8.08 18.62 -4.42
N THR A 25 -6.93 18.84 -5.07
CA THR A 25 -6.74 19.90 -6.08
C THR A 25 -7.37 19.56 -7.44
N THR A 26 -7.77 18.30 -7.70
CA THR A 26 -8.55 17.91 -8.88
C THR A 26 -9.82 17.14 -8.44
N LYS A 27 -11.00 17.63 -8.84
CA LYS A 27 -12.30 17.13 -8.32
C LYS A 27 -12.47 15.63 -8.58
N PRO A 28 -12.69 14.78 -7.55
CA PRO A 28 -13.03 13.39 -7.76
C PRO A 28 -14.44 13.24 -8.37
N PRO A 29 -14.71 12.18 -9.16
CA PRO A 29 -16.05 11.87 -9.64
C PRO A 29 -17.02 11.75 -8.46
N ARG A 30 -18.18 12.41 -8.55
CA ARG A 30 -19.19 12.40 -7.48
C ARG A 30 -19.79 10.99 -7.33
N GLY A 31 -19.61 10.35 -6.17
CA GLY A 31 -20.27 9.10 -5.79
C GLY A 31 -20.05 8.75 -4.30
N LYS A 32 -21.01 8.03 -3.71
CA LYS A 32 -21.07 7.70 -2.25
C LYS A 32 -19.92 6.80 -1.74
N ASN A 33 -19.04 6.32 -2.61
CA ASN A 33 -17.99 5.33 -2.33
C ASN A 33 -16.58 5.76 -2.80
N ASN A 34 -16.26 7.05 -2.80
CA ASN A 34 -14.92 7.49 -3.25
C ASN A 34 -13.83 6.88 -2.34
N PRO A 35 -12.96 5.98 -2.85
CA PRO A 35 -11.89 5.41 -2.04
C PRO A 35 -10.87 6.50 -1.68
N PRO A 36 -10.01 6.27 -0.69
CA PRO A 36 -8.81 7.08 -0.58
C PRO A 36 -7.97 6.92 -1.85
N VAL A 37 -7.35 8.00 -2.33
CA VAL A 37 -6.37 7.92 -3.45
C VAL A 37 -5.17 7.06 -3.08
N VAL A 38 -4.79 7.09 -1.79
CA VAL A 38 -3.76 6.22 -1.22
C VAL A 38 -4.32 5.62 0.07
N GLY A 39 -4.44 4.30 0.11
CA GLY A 39 -4.82 3.56 1.32
C GLY A 39 -3.61 2.95 2.02
N ALA A 40 -3.78 2.59 3.30
CA ALA A 40 -2.78 1.83 4.03
C ALA A 40 -3.43 0.80 4.96
N LEU A 41 -2.81 -0.38 5.09
CA LEU A 41 -3.16 -1.35 6.13
C LEU A 41 -2.30 -1.15 7.38
N GLY A 42 -2.83 -1.52 8.53
CA GLY A 42 -2.05 -1.53 9.77
C GLY A 42 -1.07 -2.70 9.84
N THR A 43 0.03 -2.54 10.56
CA THR A 43 1.17 -3.47 10.62
C THR A 43 0.87 -4.93 10.98
N GLN A 44 -0.27 -5.19 11.63
CA GLN A 44 -0.65 -6.53 12.09
C GLN A 44 -1.49 -7.31 11.07
N TRP A 45 -1.70 -6.79 9.86
CA TRP A 45 -2.49 -7.48 8.83
C TRP A 45 -1.86 -8.84 8.46
N PHE A 46 -0.54 -8.89 8.26
CA PHE A 46 0.14 -10.10 7.78
C PHE A 46 0.22 -11.18 8.86
N THR A 47 0.51 -10.81 10.10
CA THR A 47 0.48 -11.73 11.25
C THR A 47 -0.93 -12.27 11.45
N THR A 48 -1.96 -11.42 11.34
CA THR A 48 -3.36 -11.84 11.42
C THR A 48 -3.73 -12.81 10.30
N TYR A 49 -3.33 -12.52 9.05
CA TYR A 49 -3.51 -13.42 7.91
C TYR A 49 -2.89 -14.79 8.20
N GLN A 50 -1.61 -14.84 8.58
CA GLN A 50 -0.88 -16.08 8.84
C GLN A 50 -1.52 -16.89 9.98
N THR A 51 -1.97 -16.24 11.05
CA THR A 51 -2.65 -16.92 12.15
C THR A 51 -3.97 -17.53 11.70
N LYS A 52 -4.81 -16.77 10.97
CA LYS A 52 -6.12 -17.26 10.52
C LYS A 52 -6.05 -18.29 9.41
N GLU A 53 -5.00 -18.22 8.60
CA GLU A 53 -4.71 -19.26 7.62
C GLU A 53 -4.34 -20.57 8.30
N LYS A 54 -3.46 -20.53 9.31
CA LYS A 54 -3.09 -21.72 10.09
C LYS A 54 -4.23 -22.29 10.94
N GLU A 55 -5.12 -21.45 11.46
CA GLU A 55 -6.23 -21.87 12.33
C GLU A 55 -7.38 -22.54 11.56
N GLY A 56 -7.47 -22.35 10.24
CA GLY A 56 -8.56 -22.96 9.46
C GLY A 56 -8.75 -22.46 8.03
N GLY A 57 -7.71 -21.95 7.36
CA GLY A 57 -7.79 -21.49 5.97
C GLY A 57 -8.61 -20.22 5.78
N ALA A 58 -8.73 -19.39 6.82
CA ALA A 58 -9.54 -18.17 6.81
C ALA A 58 -8.69 -16.89 6.70
N GLY A 59 -7.45 -16.99 6.21
CA GLY A 59 -6.50 -15.89 6.10
C GLY A 59 -7.05 -14.75 5.25
N ALA A 60 -7.40 -15.02 3.99
CA ALA A 60 -7.94 -14.00 3.10
C ALA A 60 -9.29 -13.44 3.56
N ALA A 61 -10.22 -14.30 3.98
CA ALA A 61 -11.56 -13.88 4.41
C ALA A 61 -11.52 -12.88 5.58
N THR A 62 -10.55 -13.01 6.51
CA THR A 62 -10.43 -12.10 7.65
C THR A 62 -9.92 -10.71 7.25
N MET A 63 -9.29 -10.56 6.09
CA MET A 63 -8.74 -9.29 5.62
C MET A 63 -9.80 -8.26 5.24
N GLY A 64 -11.05 -8.67 4.99
CA GLY A 64 -12.14 -7.74 4.73
C GLY A 64 -12.30 -6.66 5.81
N ARG A 65 -12.03 -6.98 7.09
CA ARG A 65 -12.06 -5.98 8.18
C ARG A 65 -10.98 -4.92 8.04
N TRP A 66 -9.80 -5.30 7.57
CA TRP A 66 -8.65 -4.41 7.38
C TRP A 66 -8.88 -3.47 6.21
N PHE A 67 -9.34 -4.02 5.09
CA PHE A 67 -9.73 -3.31 3.88
C PHE A 67 -10.89 -2.33 4.14
N ASN A 68 -11.92 -2.76 4.86
CA ASN A 68 -13.00 -1.88 5.34
C ASN A 68 -12.49 -0.71 6.19
N ARG A 69 -11.53 -0.95 7.10
CA ARG A 69 -10.93 0.12 7.93
C ARG A 69 -10.15 1.13 7.09
N ALA A 70 -9.51 0.65 6.02
CA ALA A 70 -8.86 1.49 5.01
C ALA A 70 -9.85 2.14 4.02
N LYS A 71 -11.16 1.91 4.15
CA LYS A 71 -12.22 2.36 3.23
C LYS A 71 -12.03 1.87 1.79
N LEU A 72 -11.31 0.76 1.65
CA LEU A 72 -11.07 0.07 0.39
C LEU A 72 -11.90 -1.21 0.40
N VAL A 73 -13.07 -1.14 -0.19
CA VAL A 73 -14.00 -2.25 -0.33
C VAL A 73 -13.97 -2.74 -1.78
N LYS A 74 -14.53 -3.93 -2.03
CA LYS A 74 -14.57 -4.55 -3.35
C LYS A 74 -14.84 -3.57 -4.50
N ASN A 75 -15.93 -2.80 -4.38
CA ASN A 75 -16.41 -1.90 -5.44
C ASN A 75 -15.57 -0.62 -5.63
N ASN A 76 -14.55 -0.38 -4.79
CA ASN A 76 -13.74 0.84 -4.90
C ASN A 76 -12.22 0.60 -4.82
N LEU A 77 -11.77 -0.63 -4.56
CA LEU A 77 -10.34 -0.95 -4.43
C LEU A 77 -9.56 -0.63 -5.72
N LEU A 78 -10.15 -0.89 -6.90
CA LEU A 78 -9.52 -0.59 -8.19
C LEU A 78 -9.42 0.91 -8.50
N TYR A 79 -10.20 1.74 -7.82
CA TYR A 79 -10.21 3.20 -7.99
C TYR A 79 -9.14 3.89 -7.12
N CYS A 80 -8.47 3.14 -6.23
CA CYS A 80 -7.34 3.61 -5.45
C CYS A 80 -6.05 3.61 -6.28
N LYS A 81 -5.21 4.65 -6.17
CA LYS A 81 -3.94 4.73 -6.90
C LYS A 81 -2.88 3.83 -6.27
N PHE A 82 -2.73 3.89 -4.94
CA PHE A 82 -1.77 3.09 -4.21
C PHE A 82 -2.35 2.51 -2.92
N LEU A 83 -2.08 1.24 -2.63
CA LEU A 83 -2.29 0.64 -1.31
C LEU A 83 -0.94 0.31 -0.68
N VAL A 84 -0.67 0.83 0.50
CA VAL A 84 0.60 0.65 1.23
C VAL A 84 0.40 -0.36 2.36
N LEU A 85 1.19 -1.44 2.37
CA LEU A 85 1.10 -2.50 3.36
C LEU A 85 2.46 -2.73 4.02
N PRO A 86 2.66 -2.25 5.27
CA PRO A 86 3.86 -2.59 6.02
C PRO A 86 3.81 -4.06 6.42
N VAL A 87 4.95 -4.76 6.35
CA VAL A 87 5.04 -6.16 6.76
C VAL A 87 6.16 -6.32 7.78
N HIS A 88 5.79 -6.86 8.95
CA HIS A 88 6.74 -7.17 10.00
C HIS A 88 7.11 -8.66 9.95
N LEU A 89 8.37 -8.96 9.65
CA LEU A 89 8.90 -10.32 9.52
C LEU A 89 9.60 -10.79 10.81
N GLY A 90 9.11 -10.34 11.96
CA GLY A 90 9.62 -10.67 13.30
C GLY A 90 10.67 -9.68 13.79
N ASN A 91 11.79 -9.57 13.08
CA ASN A 91 12.84 -8.56 13.33
C ASN A 91 13.26 -7.91 12.01
N HIS A 92 12.33 -7.69 11.10
CA HIS A 92 12.65 -6.98 9.86
C HIS A 92 11.40 -6.34 9.31
N TRP A 93 11.49 -5.05 8.97
CA TRP A 93 10.41 -4.34 8.30
C TRP A 93 10.68 -4.36 6.81
N VAL A 94 9.65 -4.75 6.06
CA VAL A 94 9.59 -4.58 4.61
C VAL A 94 8.32 -3.83 4.26
N MET A 95 8.28 -3.24 3.07
CA MET A 95 7.15 -2.45 2.61
C MET A 95 6.61 -3.02 1.30
N VAL A 96 5.30 -3.15 1.22
CA VAL A 96 4.61 -3.44 -0.03
C VAL A 96 3.84 -2.22 -0.47
N VAL A 97 3.97 -1.84 -1.74
CA VAL A 97 3.11 -0.84 -2.39
C VAL A 97 2.42 -1.52 -3.56
N ILE A 98 1.09 -1.54 -3.52
CA ILE A 98 0.25 -2.10 -4.58
C ILE A 98 -0.29 -0.95 -5.42
N GLU A 99 -0.22 -1.11 -6.73
CA GLU A 99 -0.96 -0.32 -7.71
C GLU A 99 -2.12 -1.17 -8.23
N PRO A 100 -3.36 -0.94 -7.77
CA PRO A 100 -4.53 -1.69 -8.23
C PRO A 100 -4.71 -1.65 -9.74
N LEU A 101 -4.36 -0.51 -10.35
CA LEU A 101 -4.13 -0.39 -11.79
C LEU A 101 -2.69 0.07 -12.05
N PRO A 102 -1.90 -0.65 -12.87
CA PRO A 102 -2.29 -1.76 -13.75
C PRO A 102 -2.06 -3.15 -13.12
N LYS A 103 -2.41 -3.35 -11.85
CA LYS A 103 -2.22 -4.61 -11.07
C LYS A 103 -0.75 -4.95 -10.84
N ARG A 104 -0.02 -4.04 -10.17
CA ARG A 104 1.39 -4.24 -9.78
C ARG A 104 1.53 -4.32 -8.27
N ILE A 105 2.40 -5.21 -7.82
CA ILE A 105 2.84 -5.33 -6.42
C ILE A 105 4.32 -5.00 -6.39
N HIS A 106 4.71 -3.94 -5.69
CA HIS A 106 6.11 -3.60 -5.45
C HIS A 106 6.47 -4.03 -4.03
N TYR A 107 7.42 -4.95 -3.94
CA TYR A 107 7.95 -5.45 -2.67
C TYR A 107 9.33 -4.81 -2.41
N PHE A 108 9.43 -3.98 -1.39
CA PHE A 108 10.66 -3.29 -1.00
C PHE A 108 11.26 -3.92 0.25
N ASP A 109 12.45 -4.47 0.10
CA ASP A 109 13.26 -5.03 1.19
C ASP A 109 14.69 -4.49 1.10
N SER A 110 15.10 -3.72 2.10
CA SER A 110 16.44 -3.12 2.19
C SER A 110 17.56 -4.13 2.43
N MET A 111 17.24 -5.39 2.70
CA MET A 111 18.17 -6.52 2.75
C MET A 111 18.05 -7.43 1.52
N HIS A 112 17.25 -7.04 0.52
CA HIS A 112 17.04 -7.76 -0.73
C HIS A 112 16.51 -9.19 -0.54
N GLY A 113 15.83 -9.45 0.58
CA GLY A 113 15.09 -10.68 0.81
C GLY A 113 13.93 -10.82 -0.17
N LYS A 114 13.59 -12.07 -0.49
CA LYS A 114 12.40 -12.40 -1.29
C LYS A 114 11.51 -13.29 -0.46
N ARG A 115 10.26 -12.89 -0.28
CA ARG A 115 9.30 -13.53 0.63
C ARG A 115 8.10 -14.03 -0.14
N ALA A 116 8.20 -15.26 -0.67
CA ALA A 116 7.13 -15.91 -1.39
C ALA A 116 5.85 -16.00 -0.55
N ASP A 117 5.99 -16.25 0.76
CA ASP A 117 4.89 -16.28 1.73
C ASP A 117 4.10 -14.96 1.79
N VAL A 118 4.78 -13.81 1.67
CA VAL A 118 4.12 -12.51 1.61
C VAL A 118 3.38 -12.34 0.28
N ILE A 119 4.02 -12.70 -0.83
CA ILE A 119 3.44 -12.55 -2.17
C ILE A 119 2.21 -13.46 -2.35
N GLU A 120 2.28 -14.71 -1.90
CA GLU A 120 1.18 -15.67 -1.92
C GLU A 120 -0.02 -15.15 -1.10
N ALA A 121 0.24 -14.64 0.11
CA ALA A 121 -0.79 -14.02 0.93
C ALA A 121 -1.46 -12.84 0.21
N LEU A 122 -0.68 -11.97 -0.45
CA LEU A 122 -1.24 -10.84 -1.19
C LEU A 122 -2.10 -11.29 -2.37
N HIS A 123 -1.71 -12.33 -3.10
CA HIS A 123 -2.54 -12.88 -4.17
C HIS A 123 -3.88 -13.39 -3.64
N ASP A 124 -3.85 -14.21 -2.59
CA ASP A 124 -5.04 -14.77 -1.94
C ASP A 124 -5.98 -13.67 -1.40
N ILE A 125 -5.41 -12.67 -0.74
CA ILE A 125 -6.15 -11.52 -0.21
C ILE A 125 -6.77 -10.71 -1.35
N LEU A 126 -6.00 -10.34 -2.38
CA LEU A 126 -6.50 -9.51 -3.48
C LEU A 126 -7.57 -10.23 -4.30
N GLU A 127 -7.44 -11.54 -4.49
CA GLU A 127 -8.47 -12.38 -5.12
C GLU A 127 -9.77 -12.32 -4.30
N CYS A 128 -9.69 -12.56 -2.99
CA CYS A 128 -10.84 -12.51 -2.08
C CYS A 128 -11.45 -11.11 -1.93
N GLN A 129 -10.67 -10.04 -2.02
CA GLN A 129 -11.18 -8.67 -1.86
C GLN A 129 -11.75 -8.08 -3.16
N LEU A 130 -11.42 -8.63 -4.33
CA LEU A 130 -11.85 -8.10 -5.63
C LEU A 130 -12.95 -8.91 -6.30
N TYR A 131 -13.09 -10.21 -6.01
CA TYR A 131 -13.98 -11.10 -6.76
C TYR A 131 -14.91 -11.85 -5.81
N ASP A 132 -16.18 -12.02 -6.18
CA ASP A 132 -17.14 -12.82 -5.39
C ASP A 132 -16.98 -14.32 -5.65
N ASP A 133 -16.47 -14.69 -6.82
CA ASP A 133 -16.20 -16.07 -7.21
C ASP A 133 -14.72 -16.27 -7.55
N ILE A 134 -14.15 -17.38 -7.06
CA ILE A 134 -12.77 -17.85 -7.30
C ILE A 134 -12.53 -18.13 -8.82
N TYR A 135 -13.60 -18.23 -9.61
CA TYR A 135 -13.56 -18.65 -11.01
C TYR A 135 -13.47 -17.50 -12.03
N GLU A 136 -13.75 -16.26 -11.64
CA GLU A 136 -13.67 -15.12 -12.54
C GLU A 136 -12.24 -14.59 -12.61
N GLN A 137 -11.47 -15.18 -13.54
CA GLN A 137 -10.13 -14.78 -13.95
C GLN A 137 -9.21 -14.38 -12.79
N ARG A 138 -8.36 -15.32 -12.34
CA ARG A 138 -7.15 -14.98 -11.58
C ARG A 138 -6.32 -13.97 -12.35
N VAL A 139 -6.56 -12.68 -12.11
CA VAL A 139 -5.80 -11.67 -12.82
C VAL A 139 -4.41 -11.66 -12.23
N GLN A 140 -3.44 -11.99 -13.09
CA GLN A 140 -2.06 -12.08 -12.66
C GLN A 140 -1.54 -10.68 -12.28
N TRP A 141 -1.35 -10.49 -10.98
CA TRP A 141 -0.63 -9.32 -10.47
C TRP A 141 0.84 -9.45 -10.81
N ARG A 142 1.41 -8.39 -11.37
CA ARG A 142 2.84 -8.35 -11.68
C ARG A 142 3.60 -7.98 -10.43
N VAL A 143 4.42 -8.89 -9.94
CA VAL A 143 5.28 -8.67 -8.78
C VAL A 143 6.61 -8.10 -9.24
N SER A 144 6.96 -6.93 -8.72
CA SER A 144 8.28 -6.36 -8.80
C SER A 144 8.93 -6.46 -7.41
N TYR A 145 10.19 -6.87 -7.37
CA TYR A 145 11.03 -6.66 -6.20
C TYR A 145 11.66 -5.29 -6.40
N GLY A 146 11.04 -4.27 -5.78
CA GLY A 146 11.23 -2.87 -6.11
C GLY A 146 12.68 -2.42 -5.97
N PRO A 147 13.13 -1.45 -6.78
CA PRO A 147 14.49 -0.96 -6.70
C PRO A 147 14.67 -0.19 -5.38
N THR A 148 15.38 -0.78 -4.43
CA THR A 148 15.74 -0.17 -3.14
C THR A 148 17.22 -0.39 -2.88
N ASN A 149 17.89 0.59 -2.27
CA ASN A 149 19.27 0.41 -1.82
C ASN A 149 19.36 -0.54 -0.64
N SER A 150 20.56 -1.12 -0.45
CA SER A 150 20.85 -1.96 0.72
C SER A 150 20.98 -1.11 1.97
N GLN A 151 20.38 -1.57 3.07
CA GLN A 151 20.73 -1.07 4.39
C GLN A 151 22.12 -1.56 4.81
N THR A 152 22.83 -0.76 5.60
CA THR A 152 24.18 -1.09 6.10
C THR A 152 24.21 -1.37 7.60
N ASN A 153 23.04 -1.37 8.26
CA ASN A 153 22.88 -1.66 9.68
C ASN A 153 21.61 -2.47 9.96
N GLY A 154 21.45 -2.93 11.20
CA GLY A 154 20.34 -3.81 11.60
C GLY A 154 19.10 -3.11 12.15
N ASN A 155 18.97 -1.78 12.11
CA ASN A 155 17.84 -1.09 12.73
C ASN A 155 17.11 -0.06 11.83
N ASP A 156 17.62 0.21 10.63
CA ASP A 156 17.03 1.15 9.67
C ASP A 156 15.96 0.55 8.76
N CYS A 157 15.71 -0.75 8.77
CA CYS A 157 14.72 -1.41 7.89
C CYS A 157 13.34 -0.73 7.92
N GLY A 158 12.88 -0.28 9.09
CA GLY A 158 11.63 0.47 9.24
C GLY A 158 11.67 1.86 8.59
N VAL A 159 12.82 2.54 8.64
CA VAL A 159 13.03 3.85 8.02
C VAL A 159 13.07 3.71 6.50
N PHE A 160 13.81 2.72 5.99
CA PHE A 160 13.80 2.33 4.57
C PHE A 160 12.40 2.00 4.08
N SER A 161 11.64 1.22 4.85
CA SER A 161 10.26 0.84 4.51
C SER A 161 9.35 2.07 4.35
N ILE A 162 9.39 3.01 5.30
CA ILE A 162 8.63 4.27 5.21
C ILE A 162 9.05 5.08 4.00
N TRP A 163 10.36 5.28 3.79
CA TRP A 163 10.85 6.15 2.72
C TRP A 163 10.62 5.57 1.32
N ASN A 164 10.65 4.24 1.17
CA ASN A 164 10.24 3.58 -0.08
C ASN A 164 8.75 3.85 -0.38
N ALA A 165 7.87 3.79 0.62
CA ALA A 165 6.46 4.16 0.44
C ALA A 165 6.30 5.65 0.08
N ILE A 166 6.98 6.55 0.80
CA ILE A 166 6.93 8.00 0.53
C ILE A 166 7.40 8.31 -0.89
N ALA A 167 8.58 7.82 -1.29
CA ALA A 167 9.13 8.05 -2.62
C ALA A 167 8.18 7.52 -3.71
N THR A 168 7.70 6.28 -3.58
CA THR A 168 6.77 5.68 -4.54
C THR A 168 5.47 6.49 -4.66
N VAL A 169 4.87 6.89 -3.53
CA VAL A 169 3.60 7.63 -3.51
C VAL A 169 3.78 9.08 -3.98
N THR A 170 4.94 9.69 -3.77
CA THR A 170 5.24 11.05 -4.26
C THR A 170 5.72 11.10 -5.70
N GLY A 171 6.01 9.95 -6.33
CA GLY A 171 6.50 9.87 -7.71
C GLY A 171 8.00 10.07 -7.83
N ARG A 172 8.73 9.94 -6.73
CA ARG A 172 10.17 10.18 -6.63
C ARG A 172 10.95 8.88 -6.70
N SER A 173 12.21 8.96 -7.08
CA SER A 173 13.07 7.79 -7.25
C SER A 173 13.40 7.13 -5.90
N THR A 174 13.01 5.87 -5.72
CA THR A 174 13.36 5.09 -4.52
C THR A 174 14.87 4.83 -4.42
N ILE A 175 15.60 4.81 -5.55
CA ILE A 175 17.06 4.62 -5.55
C ILE A 175 17.81 5.89 -5.15
N GLU A 176 17.31 7.06 -5.53
CA GLU A 176 17.98 8.33 -5.21
C GLU A 176 17.62 8.80 -3.80
N GLU A 177 16.37 8.63 -3.38
CA GLU A 177 15.86 9.10 -2.09
C GLU A 177 16.21 8.17 -0.92
N VAL A 178 16.19 6.86 -1.15
CA VAL A 178 16.26 5.87 -0.06
C VAL A 178 17.66 5.28 0.02
N THR A 179 18.61 6.04 0.60
CA THR A 179 20.01 5.62 0.72
C THR A 179 20.41 5.36 2.17
N ALA A 180 21.34 4.43 2.41
CA ALA A 180 21.87 4.18 3.75
C ALA A 180 22.52 5.43 4.37
N ALA A 181 23.20 6.26 3.55
CA ALA A 181 23.81 7.50 3.99
C ALA A 181 22.77 8.55 4.45
N GLY A 182 21.57 8.54 3.87
CA GLY A 182 20.46 9.45 4.22
C GLY A 182 19.69 9.05 5.49
N MET A 183 19.77 7.79 5.93
CA MET A 183 18.95 7.26 7.03
C MET A 183 19.08 8.02 8.37
N PRO A 184 20.26 8.50 8.79
CA PRO A 184 20.36 9.32 10.00
C PRO A 184 19.49 10.59 9.93
N ASN A 185 19.52 11.31 8.80
CA ASN A 185 18.69 12.50 8.59
C ASN A 185 17.22 12.14 8.44
N ALA A 186 16.91 11.05 7.73
CA ALA A 186 15.56 10.51 7.62
C ALA A 186 14.94 10.22 8.99
N ARG A 187 15.70 9.69 9.95
CA ARG A 187 15.23 9.47 11.32
C ARG A 187 14.88 10.76 12.04
N TYR A 188 15.75 11.77 11.96
CA TYR A 188 15.46 13.09 12.55
C TYR A 188 14.23 13.73 11.91
N TRP A 189 14.12 13.61 10.60
CA TRP A 189 12.97 14.11 9.86
C TRP A 189 11.67 13.41 10.25
N LEU A 190 11.66 12.07 10.35
CA LEU A 190 10.49 11.32 10.83
C LEU A 190 10.10 11.72 12.26
N LYS A 191 11.08 11.93 13.14
CA LYS A 191 10.81 12.45 14.49
C LYS A 191 10.15 13.83 14.42
N ALA A 192 10.67 14.73 13.59
CA ALA A 192 10.12 16.07 13.42
C ALA A 192 8.68 16.03 12.87
N VAL A 193 8.41 15.19 11.87
CA VAL A 193 7.06 14.96 11.31
C VAL A 193 6.10 14.44 12.39
N LEU A 194 6.52 13.49 13.21
CA LEU A 194 5.72 12.97 14.32
C LEU A 194 5.40 14.07 15.35
N CYS A 195 6.37 14.93 15.68
CA CYS A 195 6.14 16.08 16.56
C CYS A 195 5.23 17.14 15.92
N ASN A 196 5.32 17.34 14.60
CA ASN A 196 4.47 18.24 13.83
C ASN A 196 3.03 17.73 13.69
N GLY A 197 2.81 16.42 13.85
CA GLY A 197 1.50 15.79 13.71
C GLY A 197 1.11 15.50 12.25
N GLY A 198 2.07 15.41 11.33
CA GLY A 198 1.84 15.04 9.94
C GLY A 198 2.75 15.73 8.92
N PHE A 199 2.56 15.38 7.65
CA PHE A 199 3.27 15.99 6.52
C PHE A 199 2.57 17.28 6.05
N THR A 200 2.65 18.32 6.85
CA THR A 200 2.00 19.62 6.60
C THR A 200 2.97 20.77 6.86
N GLY A 201 2.69 21.95 6.32
CA GLY A 201 3.54 23.12 6.49
C GLY A 201 4.96 22.89 5.94
N GLU A 202 5.98 23.13 6.77
CA GLU A 202 7.40 22.92 6.41
C GLU A 202 7.74 21.44 6.12
N PHE A 203 6.89 20.50 6.55
CA PHE A 203 7.05 19.06 6.31
C PHE A 203 6.13 18.52 5.21
N ALA A 204 5.49 19.40 4.43
CA ALA A 204 4.66 18.98 3.31
C ALA A 204 5.49 18.16 2.30
N LEU A 205 4.90 17.06 1.81
CA LEU A 205 5.57 16.20 0.85
C LEU A 205 5.59 16.83 -0.56
N PRO A 206 6.72 16.78 -1.27
CA PRO A 206 6.82 17.27 -2.64
C PRO A 206 6.29 16.22 -3.63
N PHE A 207 4.98 16.19 -3.83
CA PHE A 207 4.38 15.29 -4.83
C PHE A 207 4.74 15.73 -6.26
N GLU A 208 5.39 14.83 -6.99
CA GLU A 208 5.82 15.00 -8.40
C GLU A 208 4.90 14.25 -9.38
N GLN A 209 3.88 13.54 -8.87
CA GLN A 209 2.89 12.83 -9.68
C GLN A 209 1.44 13.16 -9.29
N GLU A 210 0.52 12.98 -10.24
CA GLU A 210 -0.91 12.98 -9.97
C GLU A 210 -1.34 11.68 -9.29
N LEU A 211 -2.22 11.81 -8.29
CA LEU A 211 -2.76 10.67 -7.55
C LEU A 211 -4.18 10.30 -7.92
N ASN A 212 -4.91 11.19 -8.61
CA ASN A 212 -6.19 10.82 -9.18
C ASN A 212 -5.96 9.97 -10.43
N LEU A 213 -6.81 8.95 -10.62
CA LEU A 213 -6.76 8.15 -11.83
C LEU A 213 -7.12 9.01 -13.04
N GLY A 214 -6.29 8.93 -14.09
CA GLY A 214 -6.60 9.54 -15.37
C GLY A 214 -7.78 8.86 -16.05
N TRP A 215 -8.32 9.50 -17.10
CA TRP A 215 -9.53 8.98 -17.76
C TRP A 215 -9.31 7.58 -18.37
N ASP A 216 -8.14 7.30 -18.94
CA ASP A 216 -7.85 5.97 -19.49
C ASP A 216 -7.85 4.87 -18.42
N ASP A 217 -7.36 5.16 -17.22
CA ASP A 217 -7.35 4.18 -16.13
C ASP A 217 -8.75 4.01 -15.54
N LEU A 218 -9.49 5.10 -15.32
CA LEU A 218 -10.90 5.05 -14.91
C LEU A 218 -11.76 4.26 -15.91
N LYS A 219 -11.54 4.44 -17.21
CA LYS A 219 -12.24 3.67 -18.24
C LYS A 219 -11.96 2.17 -18.12
N LYS A 220 -10.69 1.78 -17.88
CA LYS A 220 -10.35 0.37 -17.61
C LYS A 220 -11.02 -0.16 -16.36
N VAL A 221 -11.10 0.62 -15.27
CA VAL A 221 -11.85 0.19 -14.08
C VAL A 221 -13.32 -0.05 -14.44
N MET A 222 -13.96 0.89 -15.12
CA MET A 222 -15.38 0.77 -15.51
C MET A 222 -15.64 -0.40 -16.47
N GLU A 223 -14.70 -0.71 -17.36
CA GLU A 223 -14.77 -1.89 -18.24
C GLU A 223 -14.67 -3.19 -17.44
N LEU A 224 -13.79 -3.26 -16.45
CA LEU A 224 -13.68 -4.41 -15.54
C LEU A 224 -14.95 -4.58 -14.71
N ASP A 225 -15.49 -3.51 -14.13
CA ASP A 225 -16.74 -3.52 -13.37
C ASP A 225 -17.93 -3.98 -14.25
N ALA A 226 -17.97 -3.56 -15.52
CA ALA A 226 -19.01 -3.96 -16.46
C ALA A 226 -18.93 -5.44 -16.86
N LEU A 227 -17.72 -5.99 -16.99
CA LEU A 227 -17.50 -7.41 -17.26
C LEU A 227 -17.97 -8.28 -16.09
N GLU A 228 -17.63 -7.89 -14.86
CA GLU A 228 -18.08 -8.59 -13.63
C GLU A 228 -19.61 -8.50 -13.47
N ALA A 229 -20.22 -7.35 -13.72
CA ALA A 229 -21.68 -7.22 -13.66
C ALA A 229 -22.40 -8.08 -14.71
N ALA A 230 -21.74 -8.40 -15.83
CA ALA A 230 -22.30 -9.21 -16.91
C ALA A 230 -22.14 -10.72 -16.68
N SER A 231 -21.18 -11.16 -15.85
CA SER A 231 -20.92 -12.57 -15.55
C SER A 231 -21.80 -13.12 -14.42
N ILE A 232 -22.39 -12.26 -13.59
CA ILE A 232 -23.39 -12.65 -12.59
C ILE A 232 -24.67 -13.16 -13.29
N PRO A 233 -25.07 -14.43 -13.11
CA PRO A 233 -26.29 -14.96 -13.72
C PRO A 233 -27.52 -14.18 -13.23
N ARG A 234 -28.33 -13.66 -14.17
CA ARG A 234 -29.64 -13.09 -13.82
C ARG A 234 -30.54 -14.24 -13.34
N LEU A 235 -30.87 -14.24 -12.04
CA LEU A 235 -31.92 -15.09 -11.47
C LEU A 235 -33.30 -14.74 -12.06
#